data_AF-A0A011UAU1-F1
#
_entry.id   AF-A0A011UAU1-F1
#
_cell.length_a   1.000
_cell.length_b   1.000
_cell.length_c   1.000
_cell.angle_alpha   90.00
_cell.angle_beta   90.00
_cell.angle_gamma   90.00
#
_symmetry.space_group_name_H-M   'P 1'
#
loop_
_entity.id
_entity.type
_entity.pdbx_description
1 polymer ?
#
loop_
_entity_poly.entity_id
_entity_poly.type
_entity_poly.pdbx_seq_one_letter_code
_entity_poly.pdbx_strand_id
1 'polypeptide(L)'
;MEKTIKNTVLIEKLTLFFGGFLLFTDVFFLLIGINADMPIIRNVIYVKLVINTTNIYLILNKHYLVSTIIICTVIMGFMLTGLVCVGPEAEFQLYALGMLACISYSGYLHNRVLKKELPFVMMLAIHVALYVLGYIYARTHEPIYHISDFAMNILIAFNSAATFGIVIIYMVLFHNVAIHSEEKLEKMALIDNLTELYNRHFLLTSMEHMEVGSPEDRWLAILDIDDFKKVNDTYGHNCGDYILKEVAYITKMTCKDCIVCRWGGEEFIILSTVRKDESEILESLRKKIGSEEFRFEGKVLHITVTIGAAHYEKSLTNDRWISKADEKLYHGKTNGKNQVVL
;
A
#
# COMPACT_ATOMS: atom_id res chain seq x y z
N MET A 1 3.72 11.09 -10.05
CA MET A 1 2.51 11.51 -10.79
C MET A 1 1.52 10.35 -10.95
N GLU A 2 1.97 9.17 -11.41
CA GLU A 2 1.13 7.99 -11.66
C GLU A 2 0.37 7.42 -10.44
N LYS A 3 0.98 7.46 -9.25
CA LYS A 3 0.36 6.98 -7.98
C LYS A 3 -0.82 7.84 -7.52
N THR A 4 -0.70 9.17 -7.68
CA THR A 4 -1.78 10.12 -7.36
C THR A 4 -2.96 9.92 -8.30
N ILE A 5 -2.69 9.59 -9.56
CA ILE A 5 -3.71 9.29 -10.57
C ILE A 5 -4.46 8.00 -10.20
N LYS A 6 -3.76 6.90 -9.89
CA LYS A 6 -4.40 5.63 -9.49
C LYS A 6 -5.28 5.77 -8.25
N ASN A 7 -4.84 6.51 -7.24
CA ASN A 7 -5.64 6.70 -6.02
C ASN A 7 -6.86 7.62 -6.23
N THR A 8 -6.75 8.63 -7.10
CA THR A 8 -7.89 9.49 -7.44
C THR A 8 -8.96 8.71 -8.18
N VAL A 9 -8.57 7.83 -9.10
CA VAL A 9 -9.49 6.92 -9.82
C VAL A 9 -10.21 5.97 -8.84
N LEU A 10 -9.53 5.50 -7.79
CA LEU A 10 -10.16 4.66 -6.77
C LEU A 10 -11.22 5.43 -5.96
N ILE A 11 -10.92 6.65 -5.54
CA ILE A 11 -11.90 7.53 -4.86
C ILE A 11 -13.12 7.76 -5.74
N GLU A 12 -12.89 8.09 -7.01
CA GLU A 12 -13.95 8.37 -7.97
C GLU A 12 -14.88 7.17 -8.14
N LYS A 13 -14.34 5.99 -8.45
CA LYS A 13 -15.13 4.76 -8.63
C LYS A 13 -15.93 4.42 -7.38
N LEU A 14 -15.31 4.54 -6.21
CA LEU A 14 -15.97 4.22 -4.95
C LEU A 14 -17.09 5.19 -4.63
N THR A 15 -16.82 6.49 -4.71
CA THR A 15 -17.83 7.52 -4.40
C THR A 15 -18.99 7.46 -5.38
N LEU A 16 -18.71 7.17 -6.66
CA LEU A 16 -19.73 6.98 -7.69
C LEU A 16 -20.59 5.73 -7.43
N PHE A 17 -19.97 4.60 -7.05
CA PHE A 17 -20.70 3.40 -6.64
C PHE A 17 -21.69 3.70 -5.51
N PHE A 18 -21.28 4.45 -4.49
CA PHE A 18 -22.18 4.82 -3.39
C PHE A 18 -23.28 5.78 -3.80
N GLY A 19 -22.96 6.78 -4.63
CA GLY A 19 -23.98 7.65 -5.19
C GLY A 19 -25.05 6.87 -5.96
N GLY A 20 -24.63 5.87 -6.76
CA GLY A 20 -25.55 4.99 -7.48
C GLY A 20 -26.35 4.08 -6.55
N PHE A 21 -25.70 3.50 -5.52
CA PHE A 21 -26.35 2.67 -4.52
C PHE A 21 -27.45 3.44 -3.77
N LEU A 22 -27.20 4.70 -3.40
CA LEU A 22 -28.22 5.54 -2.75
C LEU A 22 -29.44 5.75 -3.64
N LEU A 23 -29.26 6.05 -4.92
CA LEU A 23 -30.37 6.18 -5.87
C LEU A 23 -31.16 4.87 -5.98
N PHE A 24 -30.49 3.73 -6.00
CA PHE A 24 -31.15 2.42 -5.96
C PHE A 24 -32.01 2.24 -4.69
N THR A 25 -31.46 2.57 -3.51
CA THR A 25 -32.23 2.49 -2.26
C THR A 25 -33.42 3.46 -2.24
N ASP A 26 -33.27 4.66 -2.81
CA ASP A 26 -34.35 5.65 -2.89
C ASP A 26 -35.54 5.11 -3.70
N VAL A 27 -35.29 4.42 -4.82
CA VAL A 27 -36.35 3.78 -5.62
C VAL A 27 -37.08 2.72 -4.80
N PHE A 28 -36.34 1.85 -4.09
CA PHE A 28 -36.95 0.83 -3.23
C PHE A 28 -37.86 1.45 -2.16
N PHE A 29 -37.35 2.43 -1.41
CA PHE A 29 -38.13 3.06 -0.35
C PHE A 29 -39.30 3.90 -0.88
N LEU A 30 -39.20 4.43 -2.11
CA LEU A 30 -40.30 5.17 -2.73
C LEU A 30 -41.47 4.21 -3.00
N LEU A 31 -41.17 3.02 -3.52
CA LEU A 31 -42.18 1.98 -3.75
C LEU A 31 -42.83 1.53 -2.44
N ILE A 32 -42.04 1.28 -1.40
CA ILE A 32 -42.60 0.92 -0.08
C ILE A 32 -43.46 2.07 0.48
N GLY A 33 -42.98 3.32 0.39
CA GLY A 33 -43.70 4.49 0.87
C GLY A 33 -45.01 4.77 0.14
N ILE A 34 -45.13 4.37 -1.14
CA ILE A 34 -46.39 4.43 -1.89
C ILE A 34 -47.32 3.30 -1.46
N ASN A 35 -46.82 2.06 -1.40
CA ASN A 35 -47.66 0.89 -1.11
C ASN A 35 -48.19 0.86 0.34
N ALA A 36 -47.43 1.40 1.30
CA ALA A 36 -47.81 1.46 2.70
C ALA A 36 -48.35 2.85 3.13
N ASP A 37 -48.67 3.73 2.18
CA ASP A 37 -49.20 5.08 2.39
C ASP A 37 -48.43 5.91 3.45
N MET A 38 -47.11 6.05 3.25
CA MET A 38 -46.22 6.81 4.12
C MET A 38 -45.79 8.13 3.46
N PRO A 39 -46.61 9.21 3.53
CA PRO A 39 -46.35 10.47 2.83
C PRO A 39 -45.06 11.17 3.29
N ILE A 40 -44.70 11.10 4.57
CA ILE A 40 -43.43 11.68 5.07
C ILE A 40 -42.23 10.99 4.42
N ILE A 41 -42.22 9.65 4.39
CA ILE A 41 -41.14 8.86 3.77
C ILE A 41 -41.03 9.21 2.27
N ARG A 42 -42.15 9.27 1.55
CA ARG A 42 -42.16 9.67 0.13
C ARG A 42 -41.56 11.06 -0.10
N ASN A 43 -41.97 12.04 0.69
CA ASN A 43 -41.48 13.42 0.57
C ASN A 43 -39.98 13.52 0.86
N VAL A 44 -39.51 12.83 1.90
CA VAL A 44 -38.07 12.74 2.20
C VAL A 44 -37.32 12.12 1.03
N ILE A 45 -37.87 11.08 0.40
CA ILE A 45 -37.22 10.43 -0.75
C ILE A 45 -37.18 11.33 -1.99
N TYR A 46 -38.21 12.12 -2.27
CA TYR A 46 -38.15 13.10 -3.35
C TYR A 46 -37.01 14.10 -3.15
N VAL A 47 -36.82 14.57 -1.92
CA VAL A 47 -35.70 15.43 -1.56
C VAL A 47 -34.36 14.69 -1.69
N LYS A 48 -34.29 13.44 -1.22
CA LYS A 48 -33.08 12.60 -1.34
C LYS A 48 -32.69 12.35 -2.79
N LEU A 49 -33.63 12.08 -3.68
CA LEU A 49 -33.37 11.89 -5.11
C LEU A 49 -32.69 13.11 -5.71
N VAL A 50 -33.20 14.32 -5.42
CA VAL A 50 -32.57 15.56 -5.88
C VAL A 50 -31.15 15.68 -5.33
N ILE A 51 -30.96 15.51 -4.02
CA ILE A 51 -29.65 15.62 -3.37
C ILE A 51 -28.67 14.58 -3.95
N ASN A 52 -29.10 13.33 -4.11
CA ASN A 52 -28.25 12.23 -4.58
C ASN A 52 -27.91 12.38 -6.07
N THR A 53 -28.81 12.88 -6.91
CA THR A 53 -28.50 13.22 -8.30
C THR A 53 -27.53 14.40 -8.38
N THR A 54 -27.73 15.45 -7.60
CA THR A 54 -26.74 16.55 -7.50
C THR A 54 -25.39 16.05 -6.98
N ASN A 55 -25.40 15.09 -6.06
CA ASN A 55 -24.18 14.49 -5.52
C ASN A 55 -23.40 13.72 -6.59
N ILE A 56 -24.06 12.97 -7.49
CA ILE A 56 -23.40 12.35 -8.65
C ILE A 56 -22.71 13.41 -9.51
N TYR A 57 -23.36 14.54 -9.77
CA TYR A 57 -22.74 15.64 -10.50
C TYR A 57 -21.48 16.18 -9.77
N LEU A 58 -21.51 16.34 -8.44
CA LEU A 58 -20.35 16.75 -7.67
C LEU A 58 -19.19 15.74 -7.76
N ILE A 59 -19.49 14.44 -7.73
CA ILE A 59 -18.50 13.36 -7.87
C ILE A 59 -17.82 13.43 -9.25
N LEU A 60 -18.61 13.60 -10.32
CA LEU A 60 -18.09 13.72 -11.69
C LEU A 60 -17.22 14.98 -11.87
N ASN A 61 -17.52 16.04 -11.13
CA ASN A 61 -16.71 17.27 -11.07
C ASN A 61 -15.58 17.21 -10.01
N LYS A 62 -15.25 16.02 -9.51
CA LYS A 62 -14.12 15.76 -8.59
C LYS A 62 -14.24 16.43 -7.22
N HIS A 63 -15.44 16.83 -6.80
CA HIS A 63 -15.71 17.36 -5.46
C HIS A 63 -15.96 16.23 -4.45
N TYR A 64 -15.01 15.29 -4.34
CA TYR A 64 -15.19 14.04 -3.57
C TYR A 64 -15.42 14.28 -2.07
N LEU A 65 -14.67 15.21 -1.46
CA LEU A 65 -14.79 15.52 -0.03
C LEU A 65 -16.21 15.98 0.35
N VAL A 66 -16.74 16.93 -0.42
CA VAL A 66 -18.10 17.45 -0.25
C VAL A 66 -19.11 16.33 -0.48
N SER A 67 -18.89 15.51 -1.50
CA SER A 67 -19.78 14.41 -1.84
C SER A 67 -19.88 13.34 -0.74
N THR A 68 -18.75 12.99 -0.12
CA THR A 68 -18.73 12.06 1.02
C THR A 68 -19.50 12.60 2.21
N ILE A 69 -19.36 13.90 2.53
CA ILE A 69 -20.11 14.53 3.63
C ILE A 69 -21.62 14.49 3.35
N ILE A 70 -22.03 14.79 2.11
CA ILE A 70 -23.43 14.70 1.68
C ILE A 70 -23.96 13.28 1.87
N ILE A 71 -23.23 12.27 1.39
CA ILE A 71 -23.61 10.85 1.53
C ILE A 71 -23.86 10.48 3.00
N CYS A 72 -22.90 10.78 3.88
CA CYS A 72 -23.04 10.48 5.32
C CYS A 72 -24.24 11.20 5.94
N THR A 73 -24.43 12.48 5.61
CA THR A 73 -25.54 13.29 6.14
C THR A 73 -26.90 12.77 5.68
N VAL A 74 -27.03 12.40 4.40
CA VAL A 74 -28.27 11.88 3.82
C VAL A 74 -28.64 10.51 4.41
N ILE A 75 -27.67 9.61 4.57
CA ILE A 75 -27.92 8.30 5.18
C ILE A 75 -28.36 8.47 6.64
N MET A 76 -27.67 9.32 7.40
CA MET A 76 -28.03 9.63 8.79
C MET A 76 -29.44 10.22 8.93
N GLY A 77 -29.77 11.24 8.13
CA GLY A 77 -31.09 11.85 8.14
C GLY A 77 -32.19 10.86 7.80
N PHE A 78 -31.94 9.97 6.83
CA PHE A 78 -32.90 8.95 6.42
C PHE A 78 -33.06 7.85 7.48
N MET A 79 -31.98 7.43 8.13
CA MET A 79 -32.01 6.51 9.27
C MET A 79 -32.92 7.05 10.37
N LEU A 80 -32.72 8.30 10.80
CA LEU A 80 -33.54 8.94 11.84
C LEU A 80 -35.01 9.05 11.41
N THR A 81 -35.25 9.42 10.14
CA THR A 81 -36.61 9.50 9.60
C THR A 81 -37.32 8.15 9.65
N GLY A 82 -36.67 7.07 9.19
CA GLY A 82 -37.22 5.72 9.21
C GLY A 82 -37.52 5.26 10.63
N LEU A 83 -36.60 5.54 11.56
CA LEU A 83 -36.74 5.19 12.97
C LEU A 83 -37.93 5.89 13.66
N VAL A 84 -38.17 7.16 13.35
CA VAL A 84 -39.34 7.92 13.86
C VAL A 84 -40.64 7.50 13.16
N CYS A 85 -40.59 7.26 11.85
CA CYS A 85 -41.78 6.98 11.06
C CYS A 85 -42.32 5.56 11.27
N VAL A 86 -41.44 4.57 11.30
CA VAL A 86 -41.80 3.14 11.28
C VAL A 86 -41.43 2.44 12.59
N GLY A 87 -40.55 3.04 13.39
CA GLY A 87 -40.07 2.47 14.64
C GLY A 87 -38.78 1.65 14.50
N PRO A 88 -38.25 1.16 15.64
CA PRO A 88 -36.98 0.42 15.70
C PRO A 88 -37.04 -0.99 15.11
N GLU A 89 -38.24 -1.55 14.95
CA GLU A 89 -38.45 -2.91 14.42
C GLU A 89 -38.07 -3.02 12.94
N ALA A 90 -38.18 -1.93 12.18
CA ALA A 90 -37.79 -1.89 10.77
C ALA A 90 -36.27 -1.83 10.56
N GLU A 91 -35.45 -1.86 11.61
CA GLU A 91 -33.98 -1.97 11.55
C GLU A 91 -33.25 -0.83 10.82
N PHE A 92 -33.86 0.35 10.66
CA PHE A 92 -33.19 1.49 10.05
C PHE A 92 -31.89 1.86 10.79
N GLN A 93 -31.82 1.62 12.11
CA GLN A 93 -30.62 1.83 12.91
C GLN A 93 -29.37 1.08 12.43
N LEU A 94 -29.51 0.00 11.66
CA LEU A 94 -28.38 -0.73 11.09
C LEU A 94 -27.54 0.16 10.16
N TYR A 95 -28.12 1.18 9.55
CA TYR A 95 -27.40 2.16 8.74
C TYR A 95 -26.36 2.96 9.53
N ALA A 96 -26.52 3.10 10.86
CA ALA A 96 -25.47 3.66 11.70
C ALA A 96 -24.19 2.83 11.62
N LEU A 97 -24.30 1.49 11.70
CA LEU A 97 -23.17 0.57 11.62
C LEU A 97 -22.52 0.59 10.23
N GLY A 98 -23.34 0.58 9.17
CA GLY A 98 -22.85 0.72 7.80
C GLY A 98 -22.04 2.00 7.60
N MET A 99 -22.51 3.13 8.16
CA MET A 99 -21.81 4.42 8.07
C MET A 99 -20.46 4.44 8.79
N LEU A 100 -20.27 3.68 9.87
CA LEU A 100 -18.97 3.60 10.55
C LEU A 100 -17.87 3.10 9.61
N ALA A 101 -18.18 2.04 8.85
CA ALA A 101 -17.27 1.50 7.84
C ALA A 101 -17.01 2.53 6.72
N CYS A 102 -18.05 3.23 6.26
CA CYS A 102 -17.94 4.27 5.24
C CYS A 102 -17.02 5.42 5.68
N ILE A 103 -17.24 5.95 6.88
CA ILE A 103 -16.55 7.11 7.43
C ILE A 103 -15.07 6.76 7.70
N SER A 104 -14.78 5.56 8.20
CA SER A 104 -13.41 5.08 8.45
C SER A 104 -12.60 4.98 7.16
N TYR A 105 -13.13 4.25 6.17
CA TYR A 105 -12.43 4.05 4.90
C TYR A 105 -12.31 5.36 4.10
N SER A 106 -13.36 6.16 4.06
CA SER A 106 -13.34 7.44 3.34
C SER A 106 -12.38 8.44 4.00
N GLY A 107 -12.36 8.52 5.34
CA GLY A 107 -11.42 9.36 6.08
C GLY A 107 -9.96 8.99 5.78
N TYR A 108 -9.64 7.69 5.82
CA TYR A 108 -8.32 7.16 5.45
C TYR A 108 -7.92 7.58 4.02
N LEU A 109 -8.82 7.39 3.06
CA LEU A 109 -8.53 7.64 1.65
C LEU A 109 -8.39 9.14 1.34
N HIS A 110 -9.24 9.99 1.93
CA HIS A 110 -9.16 11.45 1.76
C HIS A 110 -7.87 12.02 2.34
N ASN A 111 -7.45 11.58 3.53
CA ASN A 111 -6.18 12.04 4.12
C ASN A 111 -5.00 11.63 3.23
N ARG A 112 -4.97 10.38 2.77
CA ARG A 112 -3.89 9.87 1.93
C ARG A 112 -3.79 10.54 0.55
N VAL A 113 -4.93 10.94 -0.04
CA VAL A 113 -4.99 11.45 -1.43
C VAL A 113 -5.11 12.96 -1.51
N LEU A 114 -6.02 13.57 -0.75
CA LEU A 114 -6.26 15.01 -0.79
C LEU A 114 -5.41 15.79 0.22
N LYS A 115 -4.67 15.09 1.11
CA LYS A 115 -3.92 15.68 2.23
C LYS A 115 -4.77 16.61 3.10
N LYS A 116 -6.08 16.38 3.13
CA LYS A 116 -7.05 17.10 3.93
C LYS A 116 -7.67 16.12 4.90
N GLU A 117 -7.60 16.42 6.18
CA GLU A 117 -8.22 15.61 7.20
C GLU A 117 -9.72 15.89 7.22
N LEU A 118 -10.50 14.85 7.02
CA LEU A 118 -11.90 14.84 7.43
C LEU A 118 -11.88 14.75 8.96
N PRO A 119 -12.70 15.51 9.71
CA PRO A 119 -12.72 15.45 11.17
C PRO A 119 -13.39 14.14 11.64
N PHE A 120 -12.72 13.01 11.39
CA PHE A 120 -13.22 11.65 11.49
C PHE A 120 -13.81 11.36 12.88
N VAL A 121 -13.04 11.68 13.93
CA VAL A 121 -13.46 11.44 15.33
C VAL A 121 -14.71 12.25 15.67
N MET A 122 -14.76 13.52 15.24
CA MET A 122 -15.91 14.38 15.49
C MET A 122 -17.16 13.89 14.75
N MET A 123 -17.01 13.53 13.47
CA MET A 123 -18.14 12.97 12.71
C MET A 123 -18.61 11.66 13.33
N LEU A 124 -17.69 10.76 13.70
CA LEU A 124 -18.01 9.51 14.39
C LEU A 124 -18.80 9.77 15.69
N ALA A 125 -18.34 10.70 16.52
CA ALA A 125 -19.03 11.06 17.76
C ALA A 125 -20.44 11.61 17.50
N ILE A 126 -20.60 12.49 16.51
CA ILE A 126 -21.91 12.99 16.09
C ILE A 126 -22.81 11.85 15.62
N HIS A 127 -22.27 10.89 14.85
CA HIS A 127 -23.06 9.78 14.32
C HIS A 127 -23.55 8.85 15.44
N VAL A 128 -22.68 8.52 16.39
CA VAL A 128 -23.05 7.71 17.56
C VAL A 128 -24.08 8.45 18.42
N ALA A 129 -23.89 9.75 18.66
CA ALA A 129 -24.82 10.54 19.45
C ALA A 129 -26.22 10.61 18.81
N LEU A 130 -26.30 10.88 17.50
CA LEU A 130 -27.57 10.91 16.77
C LEU A 130 -28.27 9.55 16.76
N TYR A 131 -27.51 8.46 16.59
CA TYR A 131 -28.06 7.11 16.71
C TYR A 131 -28.66 6.87 18.10
N VAL A 132 -27.91 7.12 19.17
CA VAL A 132 -28.37 6.87 20.55
C VAL A 132 -29.61 7.70 20.86
N LEU A 133 -29.60 9.00 20.53
CA LEU A 133 -30.73 9.90 20.78
C LEU A 133 -31.97 9.49 19.98
N GLY A 134 -31.80 9.17 18.69
CA GLY A 134 -32.89 8.69 17.84
C GLY A 134 -33.49 7.38 18.33
N TYR A 135 -32.64 6.44 18.78
CA TYR A 135 -33.08 5.16 19.30
C TYR A 135 -33.86 5.29 20.62
N ILE A 136 -33.38 6.13 21.54
CA ILE A 136 -34.09 6.43 22.79
C ILE A 136 -35.46 7.07 22.48
N TYR A 137 -35.50 8.04 21.55
CA TYR A 137 -36.74 8.67 21.13
C TYR A 137 -37.75 7.65 20.59
N ALA A 138 -37.33 6.78 19.67
CA ALA A 138 -38.21 5.81 19.04
C ALA A 138 -38.64 4.65 19.95
N ARG A 139 -37.96 4.44 21.09
CA ARG A 139 -38.40 3.48 22.12
C ARG A 139 -39.40 4.09 23.11
N THR A 140 -39.48 5.41 23.17
CA THR A 140 -40.34 6.14 24.11
C THR A 140 -41.59 6.73 23.45
N HIS A 141 -41.64 6.76 22.12
CA HIS A 141 -42.76 7.29 21.33
C HIS A 141 -43.28 6.23 20.37
N GLU A 142 -44.59 6.23 20.13
CA GLU A 142 -45.20 5.38 19.12
C GLU A 142 -44.76 5.81 17.70
N PRO A 143 -44.59 4.86 16.76
CA PRO A 143 -44.25 5.18 15.39
C PRO A 143 -45.40 5.95 14.71
N ILE A 144 -45.06 6.85 13.79
CA ILE A 144 -46.06 7.65 13.05
C ILE A 144 -46.96 6.75 12.19
N TYR A 145 -46.40 5.67 11.63
CA TYR A 145 -47.10 4.75 10.76
C TYR A 145 -47.08 3.33 11.33
N HIS A 146 -48.23 2.68 11.31
CA HIS A 146 -48.36 1.25 11.53
C HIS A 146 -48.48 0.57 10.17
N ILE A 147 -47.50 -0.24 9.82
CA ILE A 147 -47.45 -0.98 8.56
C ILE A 147 -47.77 -2.46 8.77
N SER A 148 -48.14 -3.17 7.71
CA SER A 148 -48.40 -4.61 7.80
C SER A 148 -47.12 -5.41 8.11
N ASP A 149 -47.28 -6.55 8.77
CA ASP A 149 -46.17 -7.47 9.07
C ASP A 149 -45.40 -7.88 7.80
N PHE A 150 -46.11 -8.03 6.68
CA PHE A 150 -45.50 -8.32 5.39
C PHE A 150 -44.54 -7.19 4.94
N ALA A 151 -44.98 -5.93 5.01
CA ALA A 151 -44.14 -4.78 4.67
C ALA A 151 -42.98 -4.62 5.65
N MET A 152 -43.22 -4.88 6.95
CA MET A 152 -42.18 -4.86 7.99
C MET A 152 -41.07 -5.87 7.68
N ASN A 153 -41.43 -7.12 7.37
CA ASN A 153 -40.47 -8.17 7.05
C ASN A 153 -39.64 -7.84 5.79
N ILE A 154 -40.26 -7.21 4.77
CA ILE A 154 -39.53 -6.74 3.59
C ILE A 154 -38.52 -5.64 3.96
N LEU A 155 -38.92 -4.69 4.81
CA LEU A 155 -38.04 -3.62 5.27
C LEU A 155 -36.86 -4.17 6.07
N ILE A 156 -37.11 -5.07 7.00
CA ILE A 156 -36.07 -5.76 7.79
C ILE A 156 -35.09 -6.46 6.86
N ALA A 157 -35.59 -7.31 5.94
CA ALA A 157 -34.75 -8.06 5.02
C ALA A 157 -33.89 -7.14 4.14
N PHE A 158 -34.48 -6.07 3.61
CA PHE A 158 -33.75 -5.10 2.79
C PHE A 158 -32.71 -4.31 3.59
N ASN A 159 -33.07 -3.79 4.77
CA ASN A 159 -32.18 -2.99 5.60
C ASN A 159 -30.99 -3.80 6.10
N SER A 160 -31.25 -5.04 6.52
CA SER A 160 -30.22 -6.01 6.85
C SER A 160 -29.31 -6.28 5.64
N ALA A 161 -29.87 -6.69 4.49
CA ALA A 161 -29.07 -7.02 3.31
C ALA A 161 -28.24 -5.83 2.78
N ALA A 162 -28.83 -4.63 2.74
CA ALA A 162 -28.15 -3.41 2.34
C ALA A 162 -26.99 -3.08 3.29
N THR A 163 -27.21 -3.17 4.60
CA THR A 163 -26.18 -2.87 5.61
C THR A 163 -25.04 -3.88 5.55
N PHE A 164 -25.34 -5.18 5.62
CA PHE A 164 -24.31 -6.23 5.56
C PHE A 164 -23.54 -6.17 4.23
N GLY A 165 -24.23 -5.94 3.11
CA GLY A 165 -23.60 -5.77 1.81
C GLY A 165 -22.58 -4.61 1.81
N ILE A 166 -22.97 -3.45 2.31
CA ILE A 166 -22.06 -2.28 2.42
C ILE A 166 -20.88 -2.58 3.35
N VAL A 167 -21.13 -3.17 4.52
CA VAL A 167 -20.07 -3.50 5.50
C VAL A 167 -19.07 -4.49 4.89
N ILE A 168 -19.54 -5.55 4.23
CA ILE A 168 -18.69 -6.54 3.56
C ILE A 168 -17.86 -5.88 2.46
N ILE A 169 -18.47 -5.04 1.61
CA ILE A 169 -17.74 -4.32 0.55
C ILE A 169 -16.63 -3.47 1.15
N TYR A 170 -16.91 -2.69 2.21
CA TYR A 170 -15.88 -1.87 2.87
C TYR A 170 -14.81 -2.70 3.56
N MET A 171 -15.17 -3.81 4.19
CA MET A 171 -14.22 -4.70 4.84
C MET A 171 -13.25 -5.30 3.82
N VAL A 172 -13.76 -5.77 2.68
CA VAL A 172 -12.92 -6.29 1.58
C VAL A 172 -12.03 -5.21 1.00
N LEU A 173 -12.56 -4.00 0.77
CA LEU A 173 -11.76 -2.87 0.27
C LEU A 173 -10.66 -2.48 1.25
N PHE A 174 -10.98 -2.36 2.54
CA PHE A 174 -10.01 -2.02 3.58
C PHE A 174 -8.93 -3.09 3.70
N HIS A 175 -9.32 -4.37 3.70
CA HIS A 175 -8.40 -5.50 3.75
C HIS A 175 -7.41 -5.50 2.56
N ASN A 176 -7.91 -5.30 1.35
CA ASN A 176 -7.07 -5.23 0.15
C ASN A 176 -6.09 -4.04 0.19
N VAL A 177 -6.56 -2.88 0.68
CA VAL A 177 -5.70 -1.70 0.85
C VAL A 177 -4.63 -1.93 1.92
N ALA A 178 -4.98 -2.64 3.01
CA ALA A 178 -4.06 -3.00 4.08
C ALA A 178 -2.96 -3.95 3.57
N ILE A 179 -3.34 -5.08 2.94
CA ILE A 179 -2.38 -6.05 2.37
C ILE A 179 -1.45 -5.37 1.38
N HIS A 180 -1.98 -4.59 0.44
CA HIS A 180 -1.13 -3.94 -0.55
C HIS A 180 -0.18 -2.89 0.06
N SER A 181 -0.57 -2.30 1.19
CA SER A 181 0.32 -1.40 1.95
C SER A 181 1.42 -2.17 2.66
N GLU A 182 1.11 -3.35 3.21
CA GLU A 182 2.05 -4.26 3.86
C GLU A 182 3.08 -4.80 2.87
N GLU A 183 2.64 -5.40 1.75
CA GLU A 183 3.53 -5.88 0.68
C GLU A 183 4.48 -4.79 0.17
N LYS A 184 4.00 -3.55 0.14
CA LYS A 184 4.81 -2.40 -0.29
C LYS A 184 5.86 -2.03 0.77
N LEU A 185 5.49 -2.06 2.05
CA LEU A 185 6.42 -1.84 3.15
C LEU A 185 7.47 -2.94 3.18
N GLU A 186 7.09 -4.20 2.96
CA GLU A 186 8.00 -5.33 2.82
C GLU A 186 8.96 -5.14 1.64
N LYS A 187 8.46 -4.79 0.44
CA LYS A 187 9.34 -4.51 -0.70
C LYS A 187 10.31 -3.36 -0.45
N MET A 188 9.85 -2.29 0.20
CA MET A 188 10.71 -1.19 0.64
C MET A 188 11.74 -1.63 1.70
N ALA A 189 11.41 -2.66 2.48
CA ALA A 189 12.29 -3.25 3.48
C ALA A 189 13.28 -4.28 2.88
N LEU A 190 13.12 -4.71 1.63
CA LEU A 190 13.97 -5.74 1.00
C LEU A 190 14.81 -5.23 -0.19
N ILE A 191 14.46 -4.09 -0.79
CA ILE A 191 15.13 -3.53 -1.96
C ILE A 191 15.80 -2.19 -1.61
N ASP A 192 17.01 -1.96 -2.09
CA ASP A 192 17.68 -0.66 -2.01
C ASP A 192 17.08 0.32 -3.03
N ASN A 193 16.58 1.46 -2.54
CA ASN A 193 15.85 2.43 -3.37
C ASN A 193 16.72 3.10 -4.45
N LEU A 194 18.05 3.15 -4.28
CA LEU A 194 18.93 3.81 -5.24
C LEU A 194 19.30 2.89 -6.39
N THR A 195 19.66 1.65 -6.07
CA THR A 195 20.26 0.66 -7.00
C THR A 195 19.28 -0.39 -7.50
N GLU A 196 18.09 -0.51 -6.88
CA GLU A 196 17.09 -1.55 -7.14
C GLU A 196 17.61 -2.99 -6.97
N LEU A 197 18.72 -3.15 -6.25
CA LEU A 197 19.22 -4.44 -5.78
C LEU A 197 18.51 -4.86 -4.49
N TYR A 198 18.68 -6.12 -4.10
CA TYR A 198 18.34 -6.51 -2.73
C TYR A 198 19.16 -5.70 -1.72
N ASN A 199 18.61 -5.51 -0.54
CA ASN A 199 19.33 -4.85 0.55
C ASN A 199 19.88 -5.85 1.55
N ARG A 200 20.67 -5.34 2.50
CA ARG A 200 21.27 -6.11 3.59
C ARG A 200 20.27 -7.02 4.33
N HIS A 201 19.04 -6.56 4.56
CA HIS A 201 18.04 -7.34 5.27
C HIS A 201 17.62 -8.58 4.48
N PHE A 202 17.31 -8.40 3.19
CA PHE A 202 16.97 -9.53 2.30
C PHE A 202 18.08 -10.57 2.24
N LEU A 203 19.34 -10.14 2.16
CA LEU A 203 20.48 -11.06 2.12
C LEU A 203 20.57 -11.89 3.40
N LEU A 204 20.52 -11.25 4.58
CA LEU A 204 20.63 -11.95 5.86
C LEU A 204 19.50 -12.98 6.03
N THR A 205 18.26 -12.60 5.72
CA THR A 205 17.12 -13.52 5.74
C THR A 205 17.30 -14.66 4.73
N SER A 206 17.81 -14.39 3.53
CA SER A 206 18.11 -15.44 2.53
C SER A 206 19.19 -16.40 3.03
N MET A 207 20.17 -15.90 3.80
CA MET A 207 21.21 -16.73 4.38
C MET A 207 20.72 -17.62 5.54
N GLU A 208 19.70 -17.18 6.28
CA GLU A 208 19.06 -17.99 7.33
C GLU A 208 18.22 -19.13 6.74
N HIS A 209 17.58 -18.90 5.58
CA HIS A 209 16.68 -19.85 4.92
C HIS A 209 17.36 -20.68 3.82
N MET A 210 18.69 -20.61 3.71
CA MET A 210 19.44 -21.36 2.70
C MET A 210 19.40 -22.87 2.99
N GLU A 211 18.50 -23.60 2.32
CA GLU A 211 18.40 -25.07 2.39
C GLU A 211 19.66 -25.78 1.84
N VAL A 212 19.80 -27.07 2.19
CA VAL A 212 21.00 -27.90 2.01
C VAL A 212 21.21 -28.35 0.56
N GLY A 213 21.79 -27.50 -0.29
CA GLY A 213 22.64 -27.91 -1.43
C GLY A 213 24.09 -28.22 -1.01
N SER A 214 24.91 -28.76 -1.92
CA SER A 214 26.33 -29.04 -1.67
C SER A 214 27.06 -27.77 -1.20
N PRO A 215 27.72 -27.78 -0.02
CA PRO A 215 28.46 -26.61 0.49
C PRO A 215 29.50 -26.08 -0.49
N GLU A 216 30.02 -26.95 -1.34
CA GLU A 216 31.09 -26.67 -2.29
C GLU A 216 30.68 -25.71 -3.42
N ASP A 217 29.38 -25.56 -3.68
CA ASP A 217 28.85 -24.71 -4.75
C ASP A 217 28.48 -23.30 -4.24
N ARG A 218 28.80 -23.00 -2.98
CA ARG A 218 28.44 -21.74 -2.32
C ARG A 218 29.67 -20.88 -2.04
N TRP A 219 29.55 -19.63 -2.43
CA TRP A 219 30.53 -18.60 -2.14
C TRP A 219 29.83 -17.26 -1.97
N LEU A 220 30.47 -16.38 -1.22
CA LEU A 220 30.05 -15.02 -0.99
C LEU A 220 31.21 -14.10 -1.36
N ALA A 221 30.93 -13.03 -2.07
CA ALA A 221 31.90 -11.99 -2.40
C ALA A 221 31.41 -10.62 -1.94
N ILE A 222 32.32 -9.82 -1.40
CA ILE A 222 32.10 -8.40 -1.10
C ILE A 222 32.87 -7.60 -2.14
N LEU A 223 32.16 -6.72 -2.83
CA LEU A 223 32.68 -5.78 -3.82
C LEU A 223 32.58 -4.38 -3.22
N ASP A 224 33.67 -3.61 -3.28
CA ASP A 224 33.70 -2.21 -2.89
C ASP A 224 34.31 -1.36 -4.00
N ILE A 225 33.67 -0.23 -4.31
CA ILE A 225 34.11 0.72 -5.33
C ILE A 225 35.36 1.47 -4.87
N ASP A 226 36.46 1.33 -5.62
CA ASP A 226 37.73 1.97 -5.27
C ASP A 226 37.62 3.50 -5.32
N ASP A 227 38.09 4.15 -4.25
CA ASP A 227 38.17 5.61 -4.13
C ASP A 227 36.81 6.33 -4.32
N PHE A 228 35.70 5.69 -3.97
CA PHE A 228 34.35 6.24 -4.15
C PHE A 228 34.14 7.58 -3.45
N LYS A 229 34.70 7.77 -2.25
CA LYS A 229 34.70 9.08 -1.58
C LYS A 229 35.32 10.18 -2.43
N LYS A 230 36.43 9.91 -3.13
CA LYS A 230 37.08 10.87 -4.04
C LYS A 230 36.18 11.23 -5.22
N VAL A 231 35.39 10.27 -5.73
CA VAL A 231 34.38 10.54 -6.76
C VAL A 231 33.33 11.53 -6.24
N ASN A 232 32.78 11.29 -5.05
CA ASN A 232 31.83 12.20 -4.42
C ASN A 232 32.43 13.58 -4.16
N ASP A 233 33.65 13.65 -3.62
CA ASP A 233 34.33 14.91 -3.30
C ASP A 233 34.68 15.72 -4.56
N THR A 234 34.93 15.05 -5.69
CA THR A 234 35.33 15.69 -6.95
C THR A 234 34.15 16.06 -7.85
N TYR A 235 33.12 15.21 -7.91
CA TYR A 235 32.02 15.33 -8.88
C TYR A 235 30.64 15.50 -8.23
N GLY A 236 30.57 15.48 -6.90
CA GLY A 236 29.33 15.61 -6.13
C GLY A 236 28.55 14.31 -5.98
N HIS A 237 27.64 14.28 -5.00
CA HIS A 237 26.85 13.10 -4.65
C HIS A 237 25.96 12.58 -5.80
N ASN A 238 25.46 13.45 -6.68
CA ASN A 238 24.67 13.02 -7.83
C ASN A 238 25.49 12.13 -8.79
N CYS A 239 26.79 12.40 -8.93
CA CYS A 239 27.69 11.56 -9.73
C CYS A 239 27.95 10.23 -9.01
N GLY A 240 28.16 10.25 -7.70
CA GLY A 240 28.28 9.02 -6.90
C GLY A 240 27.03 8.13 -7.01
N ASP A 241 25.84 8.71 -6.92
CA ASP A 241 24.57 8.00 -7.08
C ASP A 241 24.42 7.37 -8.48
N TYR A 242 24.89 8.06 -9.52
CA TYR A 242 24.96 7.52 -10.87
C TYR A 242 25.92 6.32 -10.95
N ILE A 243 27.14 6.45 -10.42
CA ILE A 243 28.12 5.35 -10.40
C ILE A 243 27.57 4.11 -9.66
N LEU A 244 26.92 4.31 -8.52
CA LEU A 244 26.30 3.22 -7.76
C LEU A 244 25.25 2.46 -8.58
N LYS A 245 24.42 3.17 -9.35
CA LYS A 245 23.41 2.57 -10.23
C LYS A 245 24.03 1.75 -11.36
N GLU A 246 25.05 2.30 -12.01
CA GLU A 246 25.70 1.61 -13.13
C GLU A 246 26.48 0.37 -12.64
N VAL A 247 27.22 0.47 -11.53
CA VAL A 247 27.89 -0.68 -10.91
C VAL A 247 26.89 -1.75 -10.46
N ALA A 248 25.75 -1.34 -9.89
CA ALA A 248 24.68 -2.26 -9.53
C ALA A 248 24.12 -3.00 -10.75
N TYR A 249 23.87 -2.28 -11.84
CA TYR A 249 23.38 -2.86 -13.10
C TYR A 249 24.38 -3.85 -13.69
N ILE A 250 25.66 -3.48 -13.79
CA ILE A 250 26.72 -4.36 -14.33
C ILE A 250 26.89 -5.62 -13.47
N THR A 251 26.86 -5.47 -12.14
CA THR A 251 26.93 -6.59 -11.19
C THR A 251 25.74 -7.54 -11.39
N LYS A 252 24.51 -7.01 -11.41
CA LYS A 252 23.28 -7.81 -11.63
C LYS A 252 23.28 -8.55 -12.97
N MET A 253 23.77 -7.91 -14.03
CA MET A 253 23.82 -8.49 -15.37
C MET A 253 24.92 -9.54 -15.54
N THR A 254 26.01 -9.44 -14.76
CA THR A 254 27.11 -10.39 -14.80
C THR A 254 26.87 -11.59 -13.88
N CYS A 255 26.22 -11.38 -12.73
CA CYS A 255 25.96 -12.39 -11.71
C CYS A 255 24.48 -12.82 -11.69
N LYS A 256 23.90 -13.17 -12.85
CA LYS A 256 22.45 -13.43 -13.01
C LYS A 256 21.91 -14.55 -12.12
N ASP A 257 22.72 -15.55 -11.83
CA ASP A 257 22.36 -16.71 -11.00
C ASP A 257 22.75 -16.53 -9.53
N CYS A 258 23.09 -15.30 -9.12
CA CYS A 258 23.48 -14.95 -7.77
C CYS A 258 22.49 -13.98 -7.14
N ILE A 259 22.41 -13.99 -5.82
CA ILE A 259 21.77 -12.92 -5.06
C ILE A 259 22.76 -11.75 -5.03
N VAL A 260 22.39 -10.63 -5.66
CA VAL A 260 23.17 -9.39 -5.64
C VAL A 260 22.47 -8.39 -4.74
N CYS A 261 23.21 -7.92 -3.73
CA CYS A 261 22.72 -7.08 -2.66
C CYS A 261 23.60 -5.83 -2.52
N ARG A 262 23.01 -4.66 -2.24
CA ARG A 262 23.76 -3.50 -1.71
C ARG A 262 23.82 -3.61 -0.19
N TRP A 263 25.03 -3.78 0.34
CA TRP A 263 25.26 -4.01 1.77
C TRP A 263 25.19 -2.70 2.57
N GLY A 264 25.73 -1.62 2.02
CA GLY A 264 25.70 -0.27 2.57
C GLY A 264 26.71 0.62 1.85
N GLY A 265 26.47 1.94 1.78
CA GLY A 265 27.39 2.86 1.10
C GLY A 265 27.70 2.43 -0.34
N GLU A 266 28.98 2.18 -0.61
CA GLU A 266 29.56 1.69 -1.86
C GLU A 266 29.83 0.17 -1.91
N GLU A 267 29.39 -0.57 -0.90
CA GLU A 267 29.62 -2.00 -0.77
C GLU A 267 28.44 -2.82 -1.31
N PHE A 268 28.79 -3.86 -2.07
CA PHE A 268 27.86 -4.83 -2.65
C PHE A 268 28.26 -6.23 -2.22
N ILE A 269 27.28 -7.07 -1.90
CA ILE A 269 27.50 -8.49 -1.65
C ILE A 269 26.87 -9.32 -2.76
N ILE A 270 27.62 -10.29 -3.26
CA ILE A 270 27.19 -11.28 -4.23
C ILE A 270 27.22 -12.63 -3.53
N LEU A 271 26.10 -13.33 -3.51
CA LEU A 271 25.96 -14.66 -2.93
C LEU A 271 25.54 -15.64 -4.01
N SER A 272 26.37 -16.67 -4.23
CA SER A 272 26.06 -17.80 -5.09
C SER A 272 25.72 -19.02 -4.25
N THR A 273 24.71 -19.79 -4.69
CA THR A 273 24.27 -21.03 -4.03
C THR A 273 24.36 -22.27 -4.93
N VAL A 274 24.69 -22.08 -6.21
CA VAL A 274 24.53 -23.11 -7.26
C VAL A 274 25.73 -23.22 -8.21
N ARG A 275 26.80 -22.46 -8.00
CA ARG A 275 27.95 -22.43 -8.92
C ARG A 275 29.27 -22.31 -8.16
N LYS A 276 30.18 -23.24 -8.42
CA LYS A 276 31.51 -23.33 -7.78
C LYS A 276 32.60 -22.43 -8.38
N ASP A 277 32.37 -21.79 -9.53
CA ASP A 277 33.41 -21.00 -10.21
C ASP A 277 33.26 -19.50 -9.93
N GLU A 278 33.61 -19.07 -8.71
CA GLU A 278 33.63 -17.66 -8.34
C GLU A 278 34.73 -16.87 -9.06
N SER A 279 35.89 -17.49 -9.27
CA SER A 279 37.07 -16.81 -9.81
C SER A 279 36.79 -16.20 -11.19
N GLU A 280 36.24 -17.00 -12.12
CA GLU A 280 35.97 -16.53 -13.47
C GLU A 280 34.91 -15.42 -13.50
N ILE A 281 33.82 -15.59 -12.74
CA ILE A 281 32.72 -14.61 -12.71
C ILE A 281 33.17 -13.29 -12.10
N LEU A 282 33.87 -13.35 -10.95
CA LEU A 282 34.30 -12.16 -10.24
C LEU A 282 35.39 -11.41 -11.03
N GLU A 283 36.31 -12.10 -11.71
CA GLU A 283 37.25 -11.42 -12.60
C GLU A 283 36.58 -10.82 -13.83
N SER A 284 35.59 -11.50 -14.40
CA SER A 284 34.79 -10.95 -15.50
C SER A 284 34.05 -9.69 -15.06
N LEU A 285 33.45 -9.71 -13.87
CA LEU A 285 32.79 -8.55 -13.27
C LEU A 285 33.76 -7.38 -13.06
N ARG A 286 34.90 -7.63 -12.40
CA ARG A 286 35.91 -6.60 -12.16
C ARG A 286 36.40 -5.97 -13.46
N LYS A 287 36.72 -6.79 -14.47
CA LYS A 287 37.19 -6.31 -15.77
C LYS A 287 36.13 -5.49 -16.50
N LYS A 288 34.86 -5.92 -16.49
CA LYS A 288 33.76 -5.18 -17.11
C LYS A 288 33.60 -3.80 -16.49
N ILE A 289 33.53 -3.72 -15.16
CA ILE A 289 33.45 -2.43 -14.45
C ILE A 289 34.67 -1.57 -14.77
N GLY A 290 35.88 -2.14 -14.69
CA GLY A 290 37.12 -1.42 -14.97
C GLY A 290 37.29 -0.93 -16.41
N SER A 291 36.63 -1.59 -17.37
CA SER A 291 36.63 -1.19 -18.79
C SER A 291 35.49 -0.27 -19.18
N GLU A 292 34.48 -0.10 -18.33
CA GLU A 292 33.31 0.71 -18.62
C GLU A 292 33.67 2.20 -18.62
N GLU A 293 33.13 2.95 -19.59
CA GLU A 293 33.24 4.40 -19.65
C GLU A 293 31.99 5.02 -19.00
N PHE A 294 32.08 5.35 -17.71
CA PHE A 294 30.97 5.98 -17.00
C PHE A 294 30.83 7.44 -17.43
N ARG A 295 29.72 7.77 -18.08
CA ARG A 295 29.48 9.11 -18.69
C ARG A 295 28.47 9.90 -17.86
N PHE A 296 28.95 10.91 -17.14
CA PHE A 296 28.11 11.78 -16.31
C PHE A 296 28.33 13.26 -16.66
N GLU A 297 27.26 13.96 -17.04
CA GLU A 297 27.29 15.40 -17.40
C GLU A 297 28.42 15.78 -18.39
N GLY A 298 28.65 14.93 -19.39
CA GLY A 298 29.68 15.16 -20.43
C GLY A 298 31.11 14.80 -20.02
N LYS A 299 31.32 14.31 -18.79
CA LYS A 299 32.62 13.79 -18.32
C LYS A 299 32.64 12.27 -18.43
N VAL A 300 33.82 11.72 -18.72
CA VAL A 300 34.08 10.27 -18.69
C VAL A 300 34.86 9.95 -17.42
N LEU A 301 34.37 8.98 -16.65
CA LEU A 301 35.00 8.47 -15.43
C LEU A 301 35.41 7.02 -15.64
N HIS A 302 36.56 6.65 -15.09
CA HIS A 302 37.00 5.27 -15.00
C HIS A 302 36.99 4.86 -13.52
N ILE A 303 36.22 3.83 -13.23
CA ILE A 303 36.01 3.32 -11.87
C ILE A 303 36.54 1.89 -11.83
N THR A 304 37.23 1.55 -10.74
CA THR A 304 37.64 0.17 -10.47
C THR A 304 36.97 -0.34 -9.20
N VAL A 305 36.95 -1.65 -9.05
CA VAL A 305 36.40 -2.31 -7.88
C VAL A 305 37.42 -3.30 -7.35
N THR A 306 37.45 -3.45 -6.03
CA THR A 306 38.16 -4.54 -5.38
C THR A 306 37.14 -5.51 -4.82
N ILE A 307 37.41 -6.81 -4.97
CA ILE A 307 36.47 -7.87 -4.59
C ILE A 307 37.19 -8.87 -3.68
N GLY A 308 36.63 -9.17 -2.53
CA GLY A 308 37.05 -10.27 -1.65
C GLY A 308 36.00 -11.36 -1.61
N ALA A 309 36.38 -12.63 -1.80
CA ALA A 309 35.43 -13.74 -1.85
C ALA A 309 35.81 -14.88 -0.91
N ALA A 310 34.82 -15.54 -0.32
CA ALA A 310 35.02 -16.69 0.55
C ALA A 310 34.02 -17.80 0.23
N HIS A 311 34.49 -19.04 0.19
CA HIS A 311 33.63 -20.22 0.14
C HIS A 311 32.89 -20.44 1.45
N TYR A 312 31.72 -21.07 1.34
CA TYR A 312 30.97 -21.51 2.49
C TYR A 312 31.66 -22.71 3.17
N GLU A 313 31.78 -22.65 4.49
CA GLU A 313 32.22 -23.77 5.30
C GLU A 313 31.11 -24.08 6.32
N LYS A 314 30.69 -25.35 6.43
CA LYS A 314 29.59 -25.76 7.34
C LYS A 314 29.80 -25.38 8.81
N SER A 315 31.06 -25.17 9.22
CA SER A 315 31.43 -24.78 10.58
C SER A 315 31.25 -23.29 10.87
N LEU A 316 30.99 -22.46 9.85
CA LEU A 316 30.91 -21.01 9.99
C LEU A 316 29.48 -20.55 10.21
N THR A 317 29.32 -19.54 11.06
CA THR A 317 28.12 -18.71 11.09
C THR A 317 28.10 -17.77 9.88
N ASN A 318 26.92 -17.28 9.50
CA ASN A 318 26.75 -16.30 8.42
C ASN A 318 27.63 -15.06 8.62
N ASP A 319 27.70 -14.54 9.85
CA ASP A 319 28.56 -13.39 10.18
C ASP A 319 30.05 -13.69 9.97
N ARG A 320 30.51 -14.88 10.35
CA ARG A 320 31.92 -15.26 10.17
C ARG A 320 32.25 -15.49 8.69
N TRP A 321 31.29 -15.99 7.91
CA TRP A 321 31.46 -16.14 6.46
C TRP A 321 31.61 -14.78 5.77
N ILE A 322 30.74 -13.81 6.08
CA ILE A 322 30.85 -12.43 5.60
C ILE A 322 32.19 -11.83 6.04
N SER A 323 32.59 -12.01 7.31
CA SER A 323 33.86 -11.50 7.84
C SER A 323 35.08 -12.03 7.07
N LYS A 324 35.08 -13.31 6.65
CA LYS A 324 36.17 -13.88 5.84
C LYS A 324 36.28 -13.24 4.46
N ALA A 325 35.15 -12.91 3.83
CA ALA A 325 35.16 -12.22 2.54
C ALA A 325 35.62 -10.76 2.70
N ASP A 326 35.24 -10.12 3.80
CA ASP A 326 35.69 -8.77 4.17
C ASP A 326 37.20 -8.70 4.43
N GLU A 327 37.76 -9.67 5.17
CA GLU A 327 39.21 -9.79 5.41
C GLU A 327 39.99 -9.84 4.07
N LYS A 328 39.46 -10.53 3.05
CA LYS A 328 40.04 -10.61 1.72
C LYS A 328 39.88 -9.34 0.90
N LEU A 329 38.72 -8.68 1.02
CA LEU A 329 38.48 -7.39 0.41
C LEU A 329 39.50 -6.36 0.94
N TYR A 330 39.66 -6.32 2.26
CA TYR A 330 40.63 -5.46 2.92
C TYR A 330 42.06 -5.74 2.44
N HIS A 331 42.46 -7.02 2.34
CA HIS A 331 43.74 -7.39 1.76
C HIS A 331 43.91 -6.83 0.33
N GLY A 332 42.91 -7.01 -0.55
CA GLY A 332 42.95 -6.46 -1.90
C GLY A 332 43.06 -4.94 -1.94
N LYS A 333 42.34 -4.23 -1.05
CA LYS A 333 42.38 -2.76 -0.95
C LYS A 333 43.76 -2.26 -0.54
N THR A 334 44.44 -2.98 0.36
CA THR A 334 45.80 -2.65 0.80
C THR A 334 46.88 -3.10 -0.20
N ASN A 335 46.58 -4.07 -1.07
CA ASN A 335 47.50 -4.63 -2.05
C ASN A 335 47.37 -4.03 -3.46
N GLY A 336 46.99 -2.76 -3.57
CA GLY A 336 46.94 -2.03 -4.84
C GLY A 336 45.57 -1.91 -5.51
N LYS A 337 44.49 -2.40 -4.86
CA LYS A 337 43.10 -2.31 -5.34
C LYS A 337 42.89 -3.00 -6.69
N ASN A 338 41.74 -2.78 -7.34
CA ASN A 338 41.39 -3.31 -8.67
C ASN A 338 41.76 -4.79 -8.87
N GLN A 339 41.40 -5.64 -7.91
CA GLN A 339 41.73 -7.06 -7.92
C GLN A 339 40.64 -7.90 -7.24
N VAL A 340 40.65 -9.19 -7.55
CA VAL A 340 39.85 -10.22 -6.86
C VAL A 340 40.79 -11.00 -5.93
N VAL A 341 40.39 -11.15 -4.67
CA VAL A 341 41.10 -11.94 -3.65
C VAL A 341 40.18 -13.08 -3.18
N LEU A 342 40.64 -14.33 -3.34
CA LEU A 342 39.87 -15.55 -3.09
C LEU A 342 40.19 -16.27 -1.80
#